data_AF-A0A376DR83-F1
#
_entry.id   AF-A0A376DR83-F1
#
_cell.length_a   1.000
_cell.length_b   1.000
_cell.length_c   1.000
_cell.angle_alpha   90.00
_cell.angle_beta   90.00
_cell.angle_gamma   90.00
#
_symmetry.space_group_name_H-M   'P 1'
#
loop_
_entity.id
_entity.type
_entity.pdbx_description
1 polymer ?
#
loop_
_entity_poly.entity_id
_entity_poly.type
_entity_poly.pdbx_seq_one_letter_code
_entity_poly.pdbx_strand_id
1 'polypeptide(L)' 'MIQRNHYSKAQALKDKQHRLETTNPFSLSKSISGKHILLIDDVFTTGSTVSSIAWEILNAGDNKVSVLVMAVDV' A
#
# COMPACT_ATOMS: atom_id res chain seq x y z
N MET A 1 6.00 -9.43 6.13
CA MET A 1 4.80 -8.81 6.74
C MET A 1 3.90 -8.32 5.63
N ILE A 2 4.43 -7.50 4.72
CA ILE A 2 3.83 -7.24 3.39
C ILE A 2 4.62 -8.01 2.33
N GLN A 3 3.93 -8.56 1.33
CA GLN A 3 4.52 -9.15 0.14
C GLN A 3 3.97 -8.44 -1.10
N ARG A 4 4.85 -8.20 -2.08
CA ARG A 4 4.46 -7.65 -3.38
C ARG A 4 4.20 -8.80 -4.35
N ASN A 5 3.00 -8.86 -4.90
CA ASN A 5 2.52 -9.98 -5.72
C ASN A 5 2.82 -9.79 -7.21
N HIS A 6 2.99 -8.54 -7.69
CA HIS A 6 3.28 -8.25 -9.09
C HIS A 6 4.30 -7.11 -9.29
N TYR A 7 5.20 -7.33 -10.26
CA TYR A 7 6.13 -6.32 -10.78
C TYR A 7 5.44 -5.52 -11.89
N SER A 8 4.69 -4.48 -11.52
CA SER A 8 4.35 -3.42 -12.48
C SER A 8 5.61 -2.58 -12.74
N LYS A 9 5.94 -2.29 -14.00
CA LYS A 9 6.91 -1.24 -14.35
C LYS A 9 6.61 0.01 -13.51
N ALA A 10 7.64 0.71 -13.06
CA ALA A 10 7.53 1.96 -12.31
C ALA A 10 6.42 2.85 -12.89
N GLN A 11 5.69 3.55 -12.02
CA GLN A 11 4.44 4.30 -12.26
C GLN A 11 4.43 5.25 -13.48
N ALA A 12 5.54 5.42 -14.19
CA ALA A 12 5.68 6.21 -15.40
C ALA A 12 5.02 5.63 -16.67
N LEU A 13 4.53 4.37 -16.69
CA LEU A 13 4.21 3.69 -17.96
C LEU A 13 2.83 3.04 -18.10
N LYS A 14 1.83 3.27 -17.23
CA LYS A 14 0.49 2.70 -17.47
C LYS A 14 -0.67 3.67 -17.26
N ASP A 15 -1.33 3.89 -18.40
CA ASP A 15 -2.57 4.62 -18.64
C ASP A 15 -3.74 4.23 -17.74
N LYS A 16 -4.57 5.24 -17.51
CA LYS A 16 -5.86 5.31 -16.80
C LYS A 16 -6.92 4.26 -17.20
N GLN A 17 -6.65 3.30 -18.08
CA GLN A 17 -7.68 2.46 -18.71
C GLN A 17 -7.88 1.05 -18.11
N HIS A 18 -7.17 0.65 -17.05
CA HIS A 18 -7.31 -0.69 -16.44
C HIS A 18 -7.81 -0.69 -14.99
N ARG A 19 -8.67 0.25 -14.58
CA ARG A 19 -9.18 0.33 -13.18
C ARG A 19 -10.25 -0.73 -12.81
N LEU A 20 -10.69 -1.57 -13.74
CA LEU A 20 -11.81 -2.50 -13.51
C LEU A 20 -11.39 -3.92 -13.08
N GLU A 21 -10.09 -4.27 -13.11
CA GLU A 21 -9.58 -5.59 -12.69
C GLU A 21 -8.29 -5.47 -11.85
N THR A 22 -8.23 -4.50 -10.94
CA THR A 22 -6.99 -4.27 -10.17
C THR A 22 -6.91 -5.17 -8.95
N THR A 23 -6.31 -6.36 -9.13
CA THR A 23 -5.76 -7.16 -8.04
C THR A 23 -4.84 -6.28 -7.19
N ASN A 24 -5.07 -6.20 -5.88
CA ASN A 24 -4.19 -5.46 -4.98
C ASN A 24 -2.76 -6.00 -5.14
N PRO A 25 -1.77 -5.17 -5.53
CA PRO A 25 -0.41 -5.65 -5.74
C PRO A 25 0.28 -6.10 -4.45
N PHE A 26 -0.35 -5.90 -3.29
CA PHE A 26 0.17 -6.26 -1.98
C PHE A 26 -0.71 -7.28 -1.27
N SER A 27 -0.09 -8.14 -0.47
CA SER A 27 -0.77 -9.05 0.46
C SER A 27 -0.01 -9.16 1.78
N LEU A 28 -0.70 -9.65 2.81
CA LEU A 28 -0.07 -9.95 4.09
C LEU A 28 0.61 -11.32 4.03
N SER A 29 1.91 -11.34 4.32
CA SER A 29 2.68 -12.59 4.37
C SER A 29 2.54 -13.33 5.72
N LYS A 30 1.86 -12.72 6.69
CA LYS A 30 1.61 -13.24 8.03
C LYS A 30 0.27 -12.71 8.53
N SER A 31 -0.46 -13.50 9.31
CA SER A 31 -1.64 -13.02 10.00
C SER A 31 -1.23 -12.02 11.09
N ILE A 32 -1.95 -10.89 11.14
CA ILE A 32 -1.77 -9.82 12.12
C ILE A 32 -3.15 -9.39 12.61
N SER A 33 -3.25 -9.01 13.88
CA SER A 33 -4.47 -8.48 14.51
C SER A 33 -4.09 -7.76 15.80
N GLY A 34 -4.84 -6.72 16.19
CA GLY A 34 -4.61 -5.96 17.42
C GLY A 34 -3.33 -5.11 17.39
N LYS A 35 -2.80 -4.76 16.21
CA LYS A 35 -1.52 -4.06 16.06
C LYS A 35 -1.72 -2.63 15.58
N HIS A 36 -0.87 -1.73 16.07
CA HIS A 36 -0.69 -0.40 15.48
C HIS A 36 0.63 -0.38 14.70
N ILE A 37 0.54 -0.16 13.40
CA ILE A 37 1.65 -0.29 12.45
C ILE A 37 1.96 1.09 11.86
N LEU A 38 3.24 1.48 11.91
CA LEU A 38 3.74 2.69 11.28
C LEU A 38 4.34 2.33 9.92
N LEU A 39 3.76 2.85 8.84
CA LEU A 39 4.33 2.82 7.50
C LEU A 39 5.26 4.03 7.35
N ILE A 40 6.48 3.80 6.88
CA ILE A 40 7.47 4.84 6.64
C ILE A 40 7.86 4.79 5.17
N ASP A 41 7.78 5.93 4.49
CA ASP A 41 8.20 6.10 3.10
C ASP A 41 9.00 7.39 2.95
N ASP A 42 9.81 7.52 1.89
CA ASP A 42 10.57 8.74 1.66
C ASP A 42 9.69 9.86 1.09
N VAL A 43 8.96 9.60 0.01
CA VAL A 43 8.13 10.56 -0.70
C VAL A 43 6.73 9.99 -0.96
N PHE A 44 5.71 10.69 -0.48
CA PHE A 44 4.32 10.40 -0.81
C PHE A 44 3.92 11.14 -2.08
N THR A 45 3.70 10.41 -3.18
CA THR A 45 3.19 10.99 -4.44
C THR A 45 1.66 10.89 -4.49
N THR A 46 1.11 10.12 -5.43
CA THR A 46 -0.35 9.86 -5.57
C THR A 46 -0.97 9.08 -4.41
N GLY A 47 -0.14 8.57 -3.49
CA GLY A 47 -0.60 7.78 -2.35
C GLY A 47 -1.12 6.39 -2.69
N SER A 48 -1.12 5.97 -3.96
CA SER A 48 -1.70 4.67 -4.37
C SER A 48 -1.03 3.50 -3.67
N THR A 49 0.31 3.53 -3.57
CA THR A 49 1.12 2.46 -2.96
C THR A 49 0.84 2.35 -1.47
N VAL A 50 0.97 3.45 -0.74
CA VAL A 50 0.72 3.49 0.72
C VAL A 50 -0.72 3.12 1.03
N SER A 51 -1.69 3.61 0.25
CA SER A 51 -3.11 3.29 0.44
C SER A 51 -3.39 1.80 0.27
N SER A 52 -2.86 1.16 -0.79
CA SER A 52 -3.05 -0.28 -1.02
C SER A 52 -2.47 -1.13 0.10
N ILE A 53 -1.32 -0.75 0.67
CA ILE A 53 -0.70 -1.46 1.80
C ILE A 53 -1.48 -1.23 3.09
N ALA A 54 -1.82 0.03 3.39
CA ALA A 54 -2.61 0.36 4.57
C ALA A 54 -3.96 -0.37 4.55
N TRP A 55 -4.56 -0.54 3.37
CA TRP A 55 -5.83 -1.24 3.28
C TRP A 55 -5.74 -2.70 3.68
N GLU A 56 -4.70 -3.41 3.24
CA GLU A 56 -4.52 -4.82 3.64
C GLU A 56 -4.29 -4.99 5.13
N ILE A 57 -3.59 -4.04 5.75
CA ILE A 57 -3.34 -4.07 7.18
C ILE A 57 -4.63 -3.83 7.96
N LEU A 58 -5.40 -2.82 7.57
CA LEU A 58 -6.65 -2.44 8.26
C LEU A 58 -7.76 -3.48 8.06
N ASN A 59 -7.80 -4.15 6.92
CA ASN A 59 -8.75 -5.25 6.67
C ASN A 59 -8.40 -6.54 7.45
N ALA A 60 -7.20 -6.63 8.01
CA ALA A 60 -6.74 -7.80 8.73
C ALA A 60 -6.93 -7.67 10.24
N GLY A 61 -8.10 -8.04 10.75
CA GLY A 61 -8.37 -7.99 12.19
C GLY A 61 -8.41 -6.54 12.72
N ASP A 62 -8.21 -6.38 14.03
CA ASP A 62 -8.34 -5.06 14.69
C ASP A 62 -7.02 -4.29 14.67
N ASN A 63 -6.62 -3.81 13.49
CA ASN A 63 -5.37 -3.07 13.32
C ASN A 63 -5.59 -1.56 13.14
N LYS A 64 -4.54 -0.80 13.45
CA LYS A 64 -4.41 0.63 13.18
C LYS A 64 -3.18 0.89 12.32
N VAL A 65 -3.26 1.90 11.47
CA VAL A 65 -2.15 2.32 10.61
C VAL A 65 -1.86 3.81 10.81
N SER A 66 -0.60 4.14 11.00
CA SER A 66 -0.06 5.50 10.87
C SER A 66 0.90 5.54 9.69
N VAL A 67 1.02 6.69 9.04
CA VAL A 67 1.94 6.90 7.93
C VAL A 67 2.87 8.07 8.28
N LEU A 68 4.17 7.86 8.10
CA LEU A 68 5.20 8.88 8.18
C LEU A 68 5.91 8.97 6.84
N VAL A 69 5.96 10.16 6.26
CA VAL A 69 6.72 10.43 5.05
C VAL A 69 7.60 11.66 5.22
N MET A 70 8.76 11.66 4.57
CA MET A 70 9.69 12.79 4.65
C MET A 70 9.28 13.93 3.73
N ALA A 71 8.65 13.62 2.60
CA ALA A 71 8.12 14.60 1.67
C ALA A 71 6.76 14.17 1.10
N VAL A 72 5.99 15.16 0.66
CA VAL A 72 4.75 14.97 -0.10
C VAL A 72 4.93 15.67 -1.43
N ASP A 73 4.73 14.94 -2.52
CA ASP A 73 4.74 15.44 -3.89
C ASP A 73 3.29 15.45 -4.39
N VAL A 74 2.71 16.64 -4.49
CA VAL A 74 1.27 16.88 -4.75
C VAL A 74 1.05 17.28 -6.20
#